data_AF-A0AAV2N3K1-F1
#
_entry.id   AF-A0AAV2N3K1-F1
#
_cell.length_a   1.000
_cell.length_b   1.000
_cell.length_c   1.000
_cell.angle_alpha   90.00
_cell.angle_beta   90.00
_cell.angle_gamma   90.00
#
_symmetry.space_group_name_H-M   'P 1'
#
loop_
_entity.id
_entity.type
_entity.pdbx_description
1 polymer ?
#
loop_
_entity_poly.entity_id
_entity_poly.type
_entity_poly.pdbx_seq_one_letter_code
_entity_poly.pdbx_strand_id
1 'polypeptide(L)'
;MQTTLSRLVRFGLHIYGIWPYAPSTLLFRLYWIMMLSTAQVFQYGYVIVNIHMDDFSQFMDGVSSAMASSLLYIKLVLLWTNQRTFFDLLQMMSADWQDHITSRYNSRVMTKTANIAHRASRWIIGLQIGSVVTYSAGVLAANIDNPERVEPYKRELILKMALPFNISTNSIYLAVQGVQFYHLFFVGCGITIINSLLVTLSLNAPNAAAILVKSVLFYITMNLEAFIYCLSGEYLSAKSKMIGNAAYDSLWYDFPAKESRIILFVIIRSQKRLTITSAKIMDLCLERFTSVVKASASYLSLLLAMY
;
A
#
# COMPACT_ATOMS: atom_id res chain seq x y z
N MET A 1 -10.53 23.70 4.53
CA MET A 1 -10.08 23.18 3.22
C MET A 1 -10.69 21.81 3.00
N GLN A 2 -11.56 21.68 2.01
CA GLN A 2 -12.03 20.37 1.56
C GLN A 2 -10.96 19.80 0.63
N THR A 3 -10.43 18.64 0.96
CA THR A 3 -9.40 17.94 0.18
C THR A 3 -9.85 16.49 0.01
N THR A 4 -9.55 15.89 -1.13
CA THR A 4 -9.79 14.46 -1.40
C THR A 4 -9.06 13.54 -0.41
N LEU A 5 -8.00 14.04 0.24
CA LEU A 5 -7.24 13.34 1.26
C LEU A 5 -8.01 13.23 2.58
N SER A 6 -8.15 12.01 3.11
CA SER A 6 -8.77 11.80 4.42
C SER A 6 -7.89 12.37 5.54
N ARG A 7 -8.51 12.77 6.67
CA ARG A 7 -7.78 13.27 7.84
C ARG A 7 -6.73 12.26 8.35
N LEU A 8 -7.07 10.96 8.29
CA LEU A 8 -6.18 9.86 8.70
C LEU A 8 -4.95 9.77 7.81
N VAL A 9 -5.13 9.84 6.48
CA VAL A 9 -3.98 9.80 5.55
C VAL A 9 -3.12 11.06 5.72
N ARG A 10 -3.73 12.23 5.90
CA ARG A 10 -2.99 13.48 6.16
C ARG A 10 -2.14 13.40 7.43
N PHE A 11 -2.70 12.89 8.50
CA PHE A 11 -1.97 12.67 9.76
C PHE A 11 -0.84 11.66 9.56
N GLY A 12 -1.11 10.56 8.86
CA GLY A 12 -0.11 9.59 8.48
C GLY A 12 1.07 10.19 7.72
N LEU A 13 0.81 11.03 6.71
CA LEU A 13 1.86 11.70 5.94
C LEU A 13 2.81 12.53 6.80
N HIS A 14 2.32 13.11 7.91
CA HIS A 14 3.18 13.84 8.86
C HIS A 14 4.07 12.89 9.65
N ILE A 15 3.50 11.81 10.20
CA ILE A 15 4.23 10.80 10.97
C ILE A 15 5.34 10.16 10.13
N TYR A 16 5.09 9.88 8.85
CA TYR A 16 6.08 9.27 7.94
C TYR A 16 7.07 10.27 7.34
N GLY A 17 7.03 11.54 7.74
CA GLY A 17 7.93 12.58 7.19
C GLY A 17 7.77 12.80 5.68
N ILE A 18 6.59 12.49 5.14
CA ILE A 18 6.25 12.71 3.72
C ILE A 18 5.65 14.12 3.55
N TRP A 19 4.94 14.62 4.57
CA TRP A 19 4.32 15.94 4.48
C TRP A 19 5.38 17.04 4.28
N PRO A 20 5.20 17.90 3.27
CA PRO A 20 6.21 18.86 2.87
C PRO A 20 6.30 20.07 3.81
N TYR A 21 7.54 20.55 3.99
CA TYR A 21 7.91 21.79 4.68
C TYR A 21 7.51 21.92 6.17
N ALA A 22 7.27 20.81 6.88
CA ALA A 22 7.14 20.86 8.33
C ALA A 22 8.53 20.81 9.01
N PRO A 23 8.80 21.64 10.04
CA PRO A 23 10.09 21.62 10.74
C PRO A 23 10.38 20.27 11.42
N SER A 24 9.35 19.50 11.74
CA SER A 24 9.45 18.15 12.32
C SER A 24 9.74 17.05 11.30
N THR A 25 9.70 17.32 9.98
CA THR A 25 9.86 16.30 8.93
C THR A 25 11.21 15.61 9.00
N LEU A 26 12.30 16.34 9.29
CA LEU A 26 13.64 15.77 9.41
C LEU A 26 13.73 14.76 10.56
N LEU A 27 13.14 15.10 11.71
CA LEU A 27 13.13 14.24 12.90
C LEU A 27 12.38 12.93 12.64
N PHE A 28 11.21 13.01 12.01
CA PHE A 28 10.46 11.81 11.63
C PHE A 28 11.24 10.93 10.65
N ARG A 29 11.94 11.51 9.66
CA ARG A 29 12.76 10.75 8.72
C ARG A 29 13.91 10.03 9.39
N LEU A 30 14.66 10.73 10.23
CA LEU A 30 15.77 10.14 10.98
C LEU A 30 15.28 9.01 11.89
N TYR A 31 14.16 9.23 12.59
CA TYR A 31 13.50 8.20 13.38
C TYR A 31 13.19 6.94 12.54
N TRP A 32 12.54 7.09 11.38
CA TRP A 32 12.19 5.95 10.52
C TRP A 32 13.41 5.25 9.92
N ILE A 33 14.44 6.00 9.51
CA ILE A 33 15.69 5.42 9.00
C ILE A 33 16.35 4.56 10.09
N MET A 34 16.48 5.10 11.31
CA MET A 34 17.10 4.36 12.43
C MET A 34 16.26 3.16 12.84
N MET A 35 14.94 3.30 12.95
CA MET A 35 14.03 2.24 13.37
C MET A 35 13.95 1.10 12.35
N LEU A 36 13.82 1.41 11.05
CA LEU A 36 13.74 0.39 9.99
C LEU A 36 15.09 -0.28 9.74
N SER A 37 16.19 0.47 9.72
CA SER A 37 17.52 -0.12 9.51
C SER A 37 17.90 -1.08 10.64
N THR A 38 17.68 -0.71 11.89
CA THR A 38 17.96 -1.58 13.04
C THR A 38 17.09 -2.85 13.01
N ALA A 39 15.80 -2.74 12.70
CA ALA A 39 14.92 -3.89 12.57
C ALA A 39 15.30 -4.83 11.41
N GLN A 40 15.67 -4.28 10.25
CA GLN A 40 16.12 -5.07 9.09
C GLN A 40 17.39 -5.86 9.38
N VAL A 41 18.34 -5.29 10.13
CA VAL A 41 19.57 -6.00 10.54
C VAL A 41 19.22 -7.26 11.31
N PHE A 42 18.28 -7.19 12.26
CA PHE A 42 17.87 -8.36 13.05
C PHE A 42 17.02 -9.36 12.26
N GLN A 43 16.16 -8.89 11.35
CA GLN A 43 15.34 -9.76 10.49
C GLN A 43 16.20 -10.53 9.48
N TYR A 44 17.10 -9.84 8.76
CA TYR A 44 18.00 -10.51 7.82
C TYR A 44 19.04 -11.37 8.53
N GLY A 45 19.48 -10.98 9.74
CA GLY A 45 20.29 -11.84 10.60
C GLY A 45 19.63 -13.18 10.91
N TYR A 46 18.33 -13.18 11.22
CA TYR A 46 17.55 -14.41 11.40
C TYR A 46 17.48 -15.25 10.13
N VAL A 47 17.19 -14.62 8.99
CA VAL A 47 17.08 -15.31 7.69
C VAL A 47 18.39 -16.00 7.32
N ILE A 48 19.54 -15.36 7.55
CA ILE A 48 20.86 -15.93 7.23
C ILE A 48 21.17 -17.13 8.12
N VAL A 49 20.90 -17.04 9.43
CA VAL A 49 21.16 -18.14 10.37
C VAL A 49 20.28 -19.35 10.09
N ASN A 50 19.03 -19.13 9.66
CA ASN A 50 18.05 -20.19 9.45
C ASN A 50 17.96 -20.69 7.99
N ILE A 51 18.85 -20.25 7.09
CA ILE A 51 18.79 -20.59 5.66
C ILE A 51 19.04 -22.09 5.36
N HIS A 52 19.67 -22.82 6.29
CA HIS A 52 19.99 -24.25 6.17
C HIS A 52 19.19 -25.14 7.15
N MET A 53 18.17 -24.60 7.84
CA MET A 53 17.37 -25.38 8.79
C MET A 53 16.23 -26.12 8.07
N ASP A 54 15.90 -27.34 8.52
CA ASP A 54 14.88 -28.21 7.90
C ASP A 54 13.44 -27.64 7.97
N ASP A 55 13.19 -26.60 8.78
CA ASP A 55 11.87 -25.98 8.92
C ASP A 55 11.68 -24.80 7.94
N PHE A 56 11.36 -25.16 6.69
CA PHE A 56 11.06 -24.23 5.60
C PHE A 56 9.97 -23.21 5.95
N SER A 57 8.99 -23.59 6.79
CA SER A 57 7.90 -22.72 7.20
C SER A 57 8.40 -21.53 8.03
N GLN A 58 9.26 -21.80 9.01
CA GLN A 58 9.85 -20.75 9.85
C GLN A 58 10.82 -19.85 9.09
N PHE A 59 11.56 -20.41 8.14
CA PHE A 59 12.40 -19.63 7.24
C PHE A 59 11.57 -18.67 6.38
N MET A 60 10.50 -19.17 5.76
CA MET A 60 9.62 -18.36 4.91
C MET A 60 8.90 -17.24 5.67
N ASP A 61 8.51 -17.46 6.92
CA ASP A 61 7.92 -16.42 7.78
C ASP A 61 8.93 -15.27 8.05
N GLY A 62 10.19 -15.62 8.34
CA GLY A 62 11.28 -14.65 8.50
C GLY A 62 11.57 -13.85 7.23
N VAL A 63 11.68 -14.53 6.08
CA VAL A 63 11.90 -13.88 4.77
C VAL A 63 10.75 -12.94 4.41
N SER A 64 9.51 -13.39 4.56
CA SER A 64 8.30 -12.61 4.26
C SER A 64 8.25 -11.30 5.06
N SER A 65 8.51 -11.38 6.37
CA SER A 65 8.54 -10.23 7.28
C SER A 65 9.67 -9.24 6.95
N ALA A 66 10.86 -9.74 6.61
CA ALA A 66 12.00 -8.92 6.19
C ALA A 66 11.70 -8.18 4.88
N MET A 67 11.16 -8.90 3.88
CA MET A 67 10.80 -8.32 2.58
C MET A 67 9.71 -7.24 2.70
N ALA A 68 8.71 -7.45 3.55
CA ALA A 68 7.67 -6.46 3.82
C ALA A 68 8.25 -5.14 4.39
N SER A 69 9.18 -5.27 5.34
CA SER A 69 9.86 -4.12 5.98
C SER A 69 10.75 -3.38 4.97
N SER A 70 11.47 -4.13 4.12
CA SER A 70 12.27 -3.58 3.01
C SER A 70 11.42 -2.84 1.97
N LEU A 71 10.24 -3.37 1.65
CA LEU A 71 9.33 -2.73 0.71
C LEU A 71 8.84 -1.36 1.23
N LEU A 72 8.47 -1.28 2.52
CA LEU A 72 8.11 0.00 3.14
C LEU A 72 9.29 0.98 3.10
N TYR A 73 10.49 0.50 3.42
CA TYR A 73 11.68 1.36 3.44
C TYR A 73 11.97 1.96 2.05
N ILE A 74 11.90 1.15 1.00
CA ILE A 74 12.05 1.61 -0.39
C ILE A 74 10.96 2.65 -0.73
N LYS A 75 9.69 2.40 -0.36
CA LYS A 75 8.60 3.35 -0.63
C LYS A 75 8.80 4.70 0.06
N LEU A 76 9.25 4.71 1.31
CA LEU A 76 9.55 5.94 2.04
C LEU A 76 10.68 6.71 1.38
N VAL A 77 11.78 6.04 1.03
CA VAL A 77 12.91 6.66 0.32
C VAL A 77 12.44 7.26 -1.02
N LEU A 78 11.67 6.52 -1.82
CA LEU A 78 11.15 7.02 -3.10
C LEU A 78 10.25 8.25 -2.92
N LEU A 79 9.36 8.26 -1.91
CA LEU A 79 8.47 9.38 -1.62
C LEU A 79 9.23 10.59 -1.07
N TRP A 80 10.27 10.39 -0.26
CA TRP A 80 11.11 11.47 0.22
C TRP A 80 11.95 12.09 -0.90
N THR A 81 12.52 11.27 -1.79
CA THR A 81 13.28 11.76 -2.95
C THR A 81 12.39 12.50 -3.95
N ASN A 82 11.17 12.00 -4.20
CA ASN A 82 10.20 12.62 -5.11
C ASN A 82 9.21 13.55 -4.39
N GLN A 83 9.55 14.05 -3.20
CA GLN A 83 8.62 14.82 -2.37
C GLN A 83 8.10 16.07 -3.06
N ARG A 84 8.92 16.74 -3.88
CA ARG A 84 8.51 17.92 -4.64
C ARG A 84 7.39 17.59 -5.61
N THR A 85 7.57 16.56 -6.43
CA THR A 85 6.55 16.07 -7.37
C THR A 85 5.27 15.67 -6.65
N PHE A 86 5.39 15.01 -5.49
CA PHE A 86 4.24 14.65 -4.66
C PHE A 86 3.49 15.88 -4.13
N PHE A 87 4.22 16.91 -3.68
CA PHE A 87 3.61 18.16 -3.25
C PHE A 87 2.92 18.90 -4.39
N ASP A 88 3.56 18.97 -5.56
CA ASP A 88 2.98 19.59 -6.75
C ASP A 88 1.67 18.88 -7.14
N LEU A 89 1.62 17.53 -7.05
CA LEU A 89 0.39 16.75 -7.24
C LEU A 89 -0.70 17.13 -6.23
N LEU A 90 -0.37 17.21 -4.93
CA LEU A 90 -1.34 17.63 -3.91
C LEU A 90 -1.83 19.07 -4.14
N GLN A 91 -0.95 19.96 -4.58
CA GLN A 91 -1.29 21.35 -4.88
C GLN A 91 -2.21 21.44 -6.09
N MET A 92 -1.92 20.72 -7.18
CA MET A 92 -2.79 20.61 -8.35
C MET A 92 -4.18 20.09 -7.96
N MET A 93 -4.25 19.01 -7.17
CA MET A 93 -5.54 18.49 -6.67
C MET A 93 -6.32 19.50 -5.83
N SER A 94 -5.61 20.32 -5.05
CA SER A 94 -6.24 21.36 -4.22
C SER A 94 -6.70 22.57 -5.03
N ALA A 95 -5.96 22.93 -6.08
CA ALA A 95 -6.31 23.99 -7.00
C ALA A 95 -7.54 23.60 -7.83
N ASP A 96 -7.57 22.38 -8.39
CA ASP A 96 -8.74 21.82 -9.09
C ASP A 96 -10.00 21.84 -8.20
N TRP A 97 -9.82 21.63 -6.89
CA TRP A 97 -10.92 21.71 -5.93
C TRP A 97 -11.47 23.12 -5.75
N GLN A 98 -10.62 24.14 -5.82
CA GLN A 98 -11.02 25.54 -5.65
C GLN A 98 -11.62 26.14 -6.94
N ASP A 99 -11.07 25.79 -8.10
CA ASP A 99 -11.44 26.39 -9.39
C ASP A 99 -12.83 25.94 -9.89
N HIS A 100 -13.31 24.78 -9.43
CA HIS A 100 -14.57 24.17 -9.91
C HIS A 100 -15.78 24.29 -8.98
N ILE A 101 -15.74 25.19 -7.99
CA ILE A 101 -16.90 25.47 -7.11
C ILE A 101 -18.07 26.15 -7.87
N THR A 102 -17.85 26.64 -9.10
CA THR A 102 -18.84 27.35 -9.91
C THR A 102 -19.89 26.45 -10.57
N SER A 103 -19.61 25.18 -10.85
CA SER A 103 -20.55 24.24 -11.50
C SER A 103 -21.08 23.18 -10.54
N ARG A 104 -22.41 23.13 -10.38
CA ARG A 104 -23.13 22.18 -9.49
C ARG A 104 -22.86 20.71 -9.86
N TYR A 105 -22.55 20.42 -11.12
CA TYR A 105 -22.20 19.08 -11.59
C TYR A 105 -20.79 18.66 -11.15
N ASN A 106 -19.78 19.51 -11.35
CA ASN A 106 -18.39 19.24 -10.98
C ASN A 106 -18.25 19.05 -9.47
N SER A 107 -18.89 19.93 -8.68
CA SER A 107 -18.93 19.81 -7.22
C SER A 107 -19.50 18.45 -6.76
N ARG A 108 -20.54 17.94 -7.43
CA ARG A 108 -21.12 16.61 -7.12
C ARG A 108 -20.17 15.46 -7.45
N VAL A 109 -19.47 15.52 -8.59
CA VAL A 109 -18.50 14.49 -8.96
C VAL A 109 -17.33 14.49 -7.98
N MET A 110 -16.76 15.65 -7.68
CA MET A 110 -15.61 15.78 -6.77
C MET A 110 -15.94 15.36 -5.32
N THR A 111 -17.11 15.75 -4.80
CA THR A 111 -17.55 15.31 -3.46
C THR A 111 -17.83 13.81 -3.40
N LYS A 112 -18.40 13.22 -4.47
CA LYS A 112 -18.58 11.78 -4.56
C LYS A 112 -17.24 11.05 -4.58
N THR A 113 -16.27 11.53 -5.36
CA THR A 113 -14.90 10.96 -5.43
C THR A 113 -14.19 11.07 -4.08
N ALA A 114 -14.24 12.22 -3.41
CA ALA A 114 -13.66 12.39 -2.08
C ALA A 114 -14.28 11.45 -1.03
N ASN A 115 -15.61 11.31 -1.02
CA ASN A 115 -16.30 10.40 -0.10
C ASN A 115 -15.94 8.93 -0.32
N ILE A 116 -15.78 8.52 -1.59
CA ILE A 116 -15.32 7.17 -1.93
C ILE A 116 -13.88 6.96 -1.46
N ALA A 117 -12.98 7.91 -1.73
CA ALA A 117 -11.60 7.84 -1.27
C ALA A 117 -11.49 7.77 0.26
N HIS A 118 -12.27 8.57 0.99
CA HIS A 118 -12.33 8.52 2.45
C HIS A 118 -12.88 7.19 2.98
N ARG A 119 -13.88 6.60 2.31
CA ARG A 119 -14.41 5.28 2.68
C ARG A 119 -13.36 4.21 2.42
N ALA A 120 -12.75 4.17 1.24
CA ALA A 120 -11.71 3.22 0.87
C ALA A 120 -10.52 3.30 1.84
N SER A 121 -10.05 4.51 2.13
CA SER A 121 -8.98 4.78 3.10
C SER A 121 -9.28 4.21 4.49
N ARG A 122 -10.49 4.44 5.01
CA ARG A 122 -10.90 3.91 6.31
C ARG A 122 -10.97 2.38 6.33
N TRP A 123 -11.47 1.76 5.25
CA TRP A 123 -11.49 0.29 5.14
C TRP A 123 -10.08 -0.30 5.08
N ILE A 124 -9.17 0.28 4.29
CA ILE A 124 -7.78 -0.20 4.17
C ILE A 124 -7.06 -0.11 5.53
N ILE A 125 -7.14 1.04 6.19
CA ILE A 125 -6.49 1.25 7.49
C ILE A 125 -7.11 0.30 8.55
N GLY A 126 -8.44 0.17 8.57
CA GLY A 126 -9.15 -0.71 9.51
C GLY A 126 -8.79 -2.19 9.32
N LEU A 127 -8.72 -2.67 8.08
CA LEU A 127 -8.32 -4.04 7.77
C LEU A 127 -6.89 -4.34 8.22
N GLN A 128 -5.97 -3.37 8.10
CA GLN A 128 -4.60 -3.54 8.56
C GLN A 128 -4.47 -3.59 10.07
N ILE A 129 -5.15 -2.68 10.78
CA ILE A 129 -5.18 -2.70 12.24
C ILE A 129 -5.73 -4.04 12.72
N GLY A 130 -6.83 -4.50 12.11
CA GLY A 130 -7.40 -5.82 12.38
C GLY A 130 -6.40 -6.95 12.13
N SER A 131 -5.72 -6.96 10.97
CA SER A 131 -4.72 -7.97 10.61
C SER A 131 -3.57 -8.04 11.62
N VAL A 132 -2.95 -6.91 11.96
CA VAL A 132 -1.85 -6.84 12.94
C VAL A 132 -2.28 -7.36 14.31
N VAL A 133 -3.47 -6.95 14.78
CA VAL A 133 -4.01 -7.40 16.07
C VAL A 133 -4.29 -8.91 16.04
N THR A 134 -4.95 -9.41 14.99
CA THR A 134 -5.25 -10.84 14.87
C THR A 134 -4.00 -11.71 14.77
N TYR A 135 -2.99 -11.28 14.01
CA TYR A 135 -1.71 -11.99 13.89
C TYR A 135 -0.99 -12.04 15.25
N SER A 136 -0.85 -10.90 15.91
CA SER A 136 -0.18 -10.80 17.20
C SER A 136 -0.90 -11.61 18.28
N ALA A 137 -2.24 -11.52 18.33
CA ALA A 137 -3.06 -12.33 19.24
C ALA A 137 -2.93 -13.83 18.95
N GLY A 138 -2.86 -14.23 17.68
CA GLY A 138 -2.65 -15.62 17.28
C GLY A 138 -1.32 -16.19 17.78
N VAL A 139 -0.22 -15.42 17.64
CA VAL A 139 1.10 -15.83 18.15
C VAL A 139 1.09 -15.93 19.68
N LEU A 140 0.46 -14.98 20.38
CA LEU A 140 0.34 -15.05 21.85
C LEU A 140 -0.50 -16.24 22.31
N ALA A 141 -1.61 -16.53 21.64
CA ALA A 141 -2.47 -17.67 21.95
C ALA A 141 -1.76 -19.00 21.72
N ALA A 142 -1.04 -19.15 20.60
CA ALA A 142 -0.25 -20.34 20.29
C ALA A 142 0.86 -20.61 21.32
N ASN A 143 1.38 -19.56 21.96
CA ASN A 143 2.37 -19.70 23.04
C ASN A 143 1.76 -20.12 24.38
N ILE A 144 0.48 -19.82 24.64
CA ILE A 144 -0.22 -20.22 25.87
C ILE A 144 -0.69 -21.68 25.76
N ASP A 145 -1.15 -22.08 24.58
CA ASP A 145 -1.74 -23.40 24.34
C ASP A 145 -0.70 -24.53 24.28
N ASN A 146 0.56 -24.23 23.95
CA ASN A 146 1.60 -25.23 23.77
C ASN A 146 2.41 -25.51 25.07
N PRO A 147 2.31 -26.71 25.67
CA PRO A 147 3.00 -27.06 26.92
C PRO A 147 4.54 -27.12 26.79
N GLU A 148 5.10 -27.20 25.58
CA GLU A 148 6.56 -27.15 25.38
C GLU A 148 7.14 -25.73 25.46
N ARG A 149 6.28 -24.69 25.43
CA ARG A 149 6.66 -23.27 25.36
C ARG A 149 6.48 -22.52 26.70
N VAL A 150 6.46 -23.25 27.80
CA VAL A 150 6.31 -22.68 29.15
C VAL A 150 7.42 -21.69 29.46
N GLU A 151 8.66 -22.03 29.08
CA GLU A 151 9.84 -21.23 29.35
C GLU A 151 9.98 -20.03 28.38
N PRO A 152 10.40 -18.84 28.85
CA PRO A 152 10.39 -17.61 28.05
C PRO A 152 11.22 -17.67 26.76
N TYR A 153 12.31 -18.43 26.75
CA TYR A 153 13.23 -18.54 25.61
C TYR A 153 12.75 -19.50 24.51
N LYS A 154 11.74 -20.34 24.78
CA LYS A 154 11.12 -21.27 23.81
C LYS A 154 9.86 -20.71 23.16
N ARG A 155 9.38 -19.55 23.62
CA ARG A 155 8.18 -18.91 23.10
C ARG A 155 8.44 -18.27 21.73
N GLU A 156 7.46 -18.37 20.86
CA GLU A 156 7.54 -17.71 19.56
C GLU A 156 7.41 -16.19 19.69
N LEU A 157 8.31 -15.50 19.02
CA LEU A 157 8.28 -14.05 18.84
C LEU A 157 7.27 -13.66 17.76
N ILE A 158 6.61 -12.50 17.91
CA ILE A 158 5.72 -11.94 16.88
C ILE A 158 6.49 -11.70 15.58
N LEU A 159 7.73 -11.23 15.66
CA LEU A 159 8.62 -11.11 14.51
C LEU A 159 9.82 -12.01 14.73
N LYS A 160 10.08 -12.91 13.77
CA LYS A 160 11.30 -13.72 13.76
C LYS A 160 12.51 -12.80 13.56
N MET A 161 13.32 -12.67 14.60
CA MET A 161 14.45 -11.76 14.67
C MET A 161 15.59 -12.44 15.44
N ALA A 162 16.82 -12.31 14.95
CA ALA A 162 18.01 -12.79 15.64
C ALA A 162 18.48 -11.72 16.61
N LEU A 163 18.05 -11.82 17.86
CA LEU A 163 18.44 -10.87 18.91
C LEU A 163 19.80 -11.27 19.49
N PRO A 164 20.71 -10.31 19.75
CA PRO A 164 22.05 -10.59 20.27
C PRO A 164 22.08 -10.93 21.78
N PHE A 165 20.92 -10.95 22.44
CA PHE A 165 20.77 -11.20 23.86
C PHE A 165 19.73 -12.30 24.13
N ASN A 166 19.90 -13.04 25.22
CA ASN A 166 19.04 -14.17 25.55
C ASN A 166 17.77 -13.71 26.29
N ILE A 167 16.62 -14.31 25.96
CA ILE A 167 15.33 -13.99 26.56
C ILE A 167 15.12 -14.90 27.78
N SER A 168 15.82 -14.59 28.87
CA SER A 168 15.82 -15.45 30.07
C SER A 168 14.66 -15.19 31.02
N THR A 169 14.09 -13.98 31.03
CA THR A 169 13.03 -13.58 31.97
C THR A 169 11.73 -13.18 31.27
N ASN A 170 10.60 -13.37 31.96
CA ASN A 170 9.29 -13.01 31.44
C ASN A 170 9.16 -11.50 31.20
N SER A 171 9.82 -10.66 32.01
CA SER A 171 9.82 -9.20 31.82
C SER A 171 10.56 -8.79 30.54
N ILE A 172 11.70 -9.39 30.23
CA ILE A 172 12.43 -9.15 28.96
C ILE A 172 11.58 -9.64 27.78
N TYR A 173 10.97 -10.83 27.89
CA TYR A 173 10.07 -11.37 26.87
C TYR A 173 8.89 -10.42 26.57
N LEU A 174 8.20 -9.92 27.60
CA LEU A 174 7.09 -8.98 27.45
C LEU A 174 7.54 -7.65 26.84
N ALA A 175 8.72 -7.14 27.23
CA ALA A 175 9.27 -5.92 26.66
C ALA A 175 9.59 -6.10 25.16
N VAL A 176 10.25 -7.20 24.78
CA VAL A 176 10.55 -7.53 23.37
C VAL A 176 9.26 -7.68 22.57
N GLN A 177 8.26 -8.40 23.08
CA GLN A 177 6.96 -8.56 22.43
C GLN A 177 6.24 -7.21 22.24
N GLY A 178 6.29 -6.33 23.24
CA GLY A 178 5.73 -4.98 23.14
C GLY A 178 6.42 -4.14 22.06
N VAL A 179 7.75 -4.18 21.98
CA VAL A 179 8.53 -3.49 20.94
C VAL A 179 8.25 -4.07 19.55
N GLN A 180 8.14 -5.39 19.41
CA GLN A 180 7.83 -6.04 18.14
C GLN A 180 6.40 -5.75 17.68
N PHE A 181 5.42 -5.75 18.59
CA PHE A 181 4.05 -5.35 18.29
C PHE A 181 3.99 -3.90 17.83
N TYR A 182 4.68 -3.00 18.54
CA TYR A 182 4.79 -1.60 18.15
C TYR A 182 5.43 -1.46 16.76
N HIS A 183 6.56 -2.14 16.50
CA HIS A 183 7.23 -2.14 15.20
C HIS A 183 6.30 -2.63 14.08
N LEU A 184 5.67 -3.79 14.26
CA LEU A 184 4.75 -4.37 13.27
C LEU A 184 3.54 -3.45 13.00
N PHE A 185 2.98 -2.86 14.04
CA PHE A 185 1.87 -1.91 13.93
C PHE A 185 2.27 -0.69 13.11
N PHE A 186 3.41 -0.08 13.44
CA PHE A 186 3.93 1.08 12.74
C PHE A 186 4.30 0.76 11.29
N VAL A 187 5.03 -0.32 11.01
CA VAL A 187 5.32 -0.76 9.64
C VAL A 187 4.02 -1.00 8.84
N GLY A 188 3.05 -1.71 9.43
CA GLY A 188 1.75 -1.95 8.79
C GLY A 188 0.97 -0.67 8.49
N CYS A 189 0.94 0.28 9.43
CA CYS A 189 0.34 1.59 9.21
C CYS A 189 1.04 2.37 8.09
N GLY A 190 2.36 2.27 7.97
CA GLY A 190 3.13 2.97 6.93
C GLY A 190 2.80 2.47 5.54
N ILE A 191 2.80 1.14 5.39
CA ILE A 191 2.40 0.47 4.15
C ILE A 191 0.98 0.91 3.75
N THR A 192 0.04 0.88 4.70
CA THR A 192 -1.36 1.23 4.42
C THR A 192 -1.62 2.71 4.18
N ILE A 193 -0.91 3.63 4.82
CA ILE A 193 -1.05 5.06 4.55
C ILE A 193 -0.56 5.38 3.14
N ILE A 194 0.57 4.81 2.72
CA ILE A 194 1.09 4.96 1.35
C ILE A 194 0.14 4.33 0.33
N ASN A 195 -0.41 3.15 0.62
CA ASN A 195 -1.39 2.51 -0.25
C ASN A 195 -2.69 3.28 -0.34
N SER A 196 -3.22 3.72 0.80
CA SER A 196 -4.43 4.53 0.86
C SER A 196 -4.25 5.86 0.13
N LEU A 197 -3.06 6.44 0.15
CA LEU A 197 -2.71 7.63 -0.61
C LEU A 197 -2.75 7.32 -2.11
N LEU A 198 -2.08 6.25 -2.55
CA LEU A 198 -2.04 5.86 -3.96
C LEU A 198 -3.43 5.48 -4.50
N VAL A 199 -4.26 4.81 -3.69
CA VAL A 199 -5.69 4.55 -3.94
C VAL A 199 -6.50 5.84 -4.06
N THR A 200 -6.26 6.80 -3.16
CA THR A 200 -6.97 8.10 -3.15
C THR A 200 -6.64 8.90 -4.40
N LEU A 201 -5.42 8.75 -4.93
CA LEU A 201 -4.98 9.38 -6.18
C LEU A 201 -5.59 8.73 -7.43
N SER A 202 -6.26 7.57 -7.33
CA SER A 202 -6.59 6.73 -8.48
C SER A 202 -8.03 6.23 -8.63
N LEU A 203 -8.93 6.43 -7.66
CA LEU A 203 -10.26 5.80 -7.67
C LEU A 203 -11.40 6.61 -8.35
N ASN A 204 -12.27 5.90 -9.12
CA ASN A 204 -13.70 6.24 -9.32
C ASN A 204 -14.57 5.08 -9.92
N ALA A 205 -15.10 4.11 -9.14
CA ALA A 205 -16.30 3.31 -9.56
C ALA A 205 -17.03 2.63 -8.37
N PRO A 206 -18.35 2.31 -8.47
CA PRO A 206 -19.14 1.71 -7.39
C PRO A 206 -19.31 0.18 -7.52
N ASN A 207 -19.47 -0.47 -6.37
CA ASN A 207 -19.86 -1.88 -6.11
C ASN A 207 -18.77 -2.96 -6.25
N ALA A 208 -18.18 -3.34 -5.11
CA ALA A 208 -17.44 -4.60 -4.94
C ALA A 208 -17.27 -4.92 -3.44
N ALA A 209 -18.36 -5.27 -2.75
CA ALA A 209 -18.33 -5.38 -1.27
C ALA A 209 -18.98 -6.65 -0.68
N ALA A 210 -19.04 -7.78 -1.38
CA ALA A 210 -19.79 -8.93 -0.84
C ALA A 210 -19.09 -10.31 -0.83
N ILE A 211 -17.83 -10.49 -1.28
CA ILE A 211 -17.33 -11.87 -1.54
C ILE A 211 -16.04 -12.30 -0.83
N LEU A 212 -15.31 -11.45 -0.11
CA LEU A 212 -13.98 -11.83 0.43
C LEU A 212 -13.88 -11.74 1.95
N VAL A 213 -14.69 -12.53 2.67
CA VAL A 213 -14.60 -12.61 4.13
C VAL A 213 -14.49 -14.05 4.58
N LYS A 214 -13.28 -14.38 5.07
CA LYS A 214 -12.86 -15.52 5.92
C LYS A 214 -12.03 -16.63 5.25
N SER A 215 -10.74 -16.36 4.99
CA SER A 215 -9.60 -17.30 5.18
C SER A 215 -8.32 -16.94 4.39
N VAL A 216 -7.95 -15.66 4.25
CA VAL A 216 -6.83 -15.25 3.37
C VAL A 216 -6.07 -14.01 3.87
N LEU A 217 -6.27 -13.57 5.11
CA LEU A 217 -5.98 -12.20 5.58
C LEU A 217 -4.51 -11.75 5.57
N PHE A 218 -3.53 -12.65 5.47
CA PHE A 218 -2.12 -12.27 5.34
C PHE A 218 -1.65 -12.29 3.87
N TYR A 219 -1.98 -13.35 3.12
CA TYR A 219 -1.66 -13.49 1.71
C TYR A 219 -2.40 -12.46 0.81
N ILE A 220 -3.62 -12.08 1.21
CA ILE A 220 -4.40 -11.02 0.55
C ILE A 220 -3.78 -9.65 0.76
N THR A 221 -3.17 -9.31 1.89
CA THR A 221 -2.72 -7.92 2.12
C THR A 221 -1.60 -7.51 1.17
N MET A 222 -0.64 -8.40 0.91
CA MET A 222 0.43 -8.19 -0.08
C MET A 222 -0.09 -8.22 -1.53
N ASN A 223 -0.97 -9.16 -1.87
CA ASN A 223 -1.54 -9.24 -3.22
C ASN A 223 -2.55 -8.11 -3.50
N LEU A 224 -3.27 -7.64 -2.47
CA LEU A 224 -4.17 -6.48 -2.54
C LEU A 224 -3.41 -5.23 -2.87
N GLU A 225 -2.20 -5.05 -2.34
CA GLU A 225 -1.39 -3.88 -2.63
C GLU A 225 -1.06 -3.78 -4.12
N ALA A 226 -0.57 -4.87 -4.72
CA ALA A 226 -0.32 -4.94 -6.16
C ALA A 226 -1.64 -4.84 -6.97
N PHE A 227 -2.69 -5.51 -6.53
CA PHE A 227 -4.02 -5.45 -7.15
C PHE A 227 -4.61 -4.05 -7.15
N ILE A 228 -4.50 -3.34 -6.03
CA ILE A 228 -4.94 -1.96 -5.86
C ILE A 228 -4.24 -1.06 -6.86
N TYR A 229 -2.91 -1.20 -7.02
CA TYR A 229 -2.14 -0.42 -7.99
C TYR A 229 -2.53 -0.72 -9.44
N CYS A 230 -2.76 -1.99 -9.75
CA CYS A 230 -3.17 -2.41 -11.10
C CYS A 230 -4.60 -2.00 -11.42
N LEU A 231 -5.53 -2.11 -10.47
CA LEU A 231 -6.91 -1.64 -10.59
C LEU A 231 -6.96 -0.12 -10.81
N SER A 232 -6.13 0.60 -10.06
CA SER A 232 -5.94 2.05 -10.18
C SER A 232 -5.45 2.46 -11.57
N GLY A 233 -4.44 1.77 -12.09
CA GLY A 233 -3.89 2.02 -13.43
C GLY A 233 -4.86 1.65 -14.55
N GLU A 234 -5.55 0.52 -14.43
CA GLU A 234 -6.61 0.08 -15.36
C GLU A 234 -7.74 1.10 -15.43
N TYR A 235 -8.18 1.57 -14.25
CA TYR A 235 -9.22 2.56 -14.14
C TYR A 235 -8.86 3.88 -14.84
N LEU A 236 -7.65 4.38 -14.58
CA LEU A 236 -7.16 5.61 -15.19
C LEU A 236 -7.05 5.49 -16.71
N SER A 237 -6.53 4.35 -17.18
CA SER A 237 -6.41 4.03 -18.61
C SER A 237 -7.78 3.96 -19.29
N ALA A 238 -8.75 3.29 -18.66
CA ALA A 238 -10.12 3.19 -19.16
C ALA A 238 -10.80 4.57 -19.24
N LYS A 239 -10.66 5.41 -18.21
CA LYS A 239 -11.20 6.77 -18.23
C LYS A 239 -10.54 7.67 -19.25
N SER A 240 -9.22 7.57 -19.42
CA SER A 240 -8.50 8.26 -20.49
C SER A 240 -9.07 7.91 -21.87
N LYS A 241 -9.43 6.65 -22.10
CA LYS A 241 -10.05 6.20 -23.36
C LYS A 241 -11.47 6.73 -23.55
N MET A 242 -12.27 6.77 -22.47
CA MET A 242 -13.63 7.32 -22.52
C MET A 242 -13.69 8.78 -22.96
N ILE A 243 -12.69 9.60 -22.58
CA ILE A 243 -12.61 11.00 -23.03
C ILE A 243 -12.49 11.08 -24.56
N GLY A 244 -11.67 10.22 -25.16
CA GLY A 244 -11.52 10.14 -26.61
C GLY A 244 -12.80 9.72 -27.31
N ASN A 245 -13.47 8.67 -26.79
CA ASN A 245 -14.74 8.22 -27.33
C ASN A 245 -15.82 9.31 -27.23
N ALA A 246 -15.97 9.97 -26.07
CA ALA A 246 -16.95 11.03 -25.89
C ALA A 246 -16.67 12.25 -26.77
N ALA A 247 -15.40 12.59 -27.00
CA ALA A 247 -15.01 13.65 -27.93
C ALA A 247 -15.32 13.27 -29.38
N TYR A 248 -15.10 12.00 -29.76
CA TYR A 248 -15.44 11.48 -31.08
C TYR A 248 -16.95 11.43 -31.35
N ASP A 249 -17.73 11.01 -30.34
CA ASP A 249 -19.18 10.90 -30.38
C ASP A 249 -19.88 12.27 -30.27
N SER A 250 -19.13 13.35 -30.00
CA SER A 250 -19.68 14.69 -30.08
C SER A 250 -19.98 15.05 -31.54
N LEU A 251 -20.98 15.89 -31.77
CA LEU A 251 -21.29 16.42 -33.11
C LEU A 251 -20.24 17.46 -33.56
N TRP A 252 -18.95 17.12 -33.44
CA TRP A 252 -17.81 18.03 -33.62
C TRP A 252 -17.70 18.60 -35.03
N TYR A 253 -18.29 17.91 -36.01
CA TYR A 253 -18.41 18.35 -37.39
C TYR A 253 -19.42 19.48 -37.58
N ASP A 254 -20.36 19.67 -36.64
CA ASP A 254 -21.34 20.77 -36.65
C ASP A 254 -20.87 21.99 -35.85
N PHE A 255 -19.70 21.92 -35.21
CA PHE A 255 -19.18 23.02 -34.40
C PHE A 255 -18.50 24.11 -35.23
N PRO A 256 -18.39 25.35 -34.70
CA PRO A 256 -17.60 26.40 -35.32
C PRO A 256 -16.15 25.93 -35.53
N ALA A 257 -15.51 26.34 -36.62
CA ALA A 257 -14.18 25.86 -37.01
C ALA A 257 -13.11 25.93 -35.90
N LYS A 258 -13.22 26.91 -34.98
CA LYS A 258 -12.33 27.04 -33.82
C LYS A 258 -12.53 25.91 -32.79
N GLU A 259 -13.77 25.54 -32.51
CA GLU A 259 -14.12 24.50 -31.53
C GLU A 259 -13.89 23.10 -32.08
N SER A 260 -14.22 22.84 -33.35
CA SER A 260 -13.94 21.56 -34.02
C SER A 260 -12.45 21.24 -34.02
N ARG A 261 -11.59 22.25 -34.22
CA ARG A 261 -10.13 22.09 -34.14
C ARG A 261 -9.67 21.69 -32.73
N ILE A 262 -10.28 22.26 -31.69
CA ILE A 262 -9.96 21.91 -30.29
C ILE A 262 -10.34 20.45 -30.02
N ILE A 263 -11.55 20.02 -30.44
CA ILE A 263 -11.97 18.63 -30.26
C ILE A 263 -11.09 17.66 -31.05
N LEU A 264 -10.69 18.02 -32.26
CA LEU A 264 -9.74 17.21 -33.04
C LEU A 264 -8.42 16.99 -32.27
N PHE A 265 -7.87 18.04 -31.65
CA PHE A 265 -6.68 17.89 -30.79
C PHE A 265 -6.93 16.98 -29.59
N VAL A 266 -8.11 17.07 -28.96
CA VAL A 266 -8.50 16.19 -27.85
C VAL A 266 -8.58 14.73 -28.30
N ILE A 267 -9.21 14.45 -29.45
CA ILE A 267 -9.32 13.10 -30.04
C ILE A 267 -7.91 12.55 -30.31
N ILE A 268 -7.07 13.29 -31.04
CA ILE A 268 -5.70 12.85 -31.36
C ILE A 268 -4.88 12.61 -30.08
N ARG A 269 -4.99 13.50 -29.09
CA ARG A 269 -4.23 13.37 -27.84
C ARG A 269 -4.68 12.17 -27.01
N SER A 270 -5.99 11.89 -27.00
CA SER A 270 -6.61 10.79 -26.24
C SER A 270 -6.23 9.40 -26.74
N GLN A 271 -5.76 9.27 -27.99
CA GLN A 271 -5.25 8.02 -28.53
C GLN A 271 -4.01 7.52 -27.77
N LYS A 272 -3.24 8.42 -27.15
CA LYS A 272 -2.23 8.05 -26.17
C LYS A 272 -2.87 7.92 -24.79
N ARG A 273 -3.23 6.70 -24.42
CA ARG A 273 -3.80 6.36 -23.10
C ARG A 273 -2.90 6.83 -21.95
N LEU A 274 -3.50 7.45 -20.94
CA LEU A 274 -2.82 7.74 -19.69
C LEU A 274 -2.63 6.44 -18.90
N THR A 275 -1.39 5.98 -18.81
CA THR A 275 -1.03 4.74 -18.10
C THR A 275 -0.05 5.06 -16.98
N ILE A 276 -0.24 4.41 -15.84
CA ILE A 276 0.73 4.47 -14.75
C ILE A 276 1.75 3.36 -15.00
N THR A 277 2.99 3.72 -15.23
CA THR A 277 4.09 2.76 -15.41
C THR A 277 4.88 2.60 -14.12
N SER A 278 5.15 1.36 -13.74
CA SER A 278 6.14 1.03 -12.71
C SER A 278 7.53 1.13 -13.32
N ALA A 279 8.35 2.07 -12.83
CA ALA A 279 9.74 2.29 -13.22
C ALA A 279 9.99 2.44 -14.76
N LYS A 280 8.98 2.83 -15.55
CA LYS A 280 8.99 2.81 -17.03
C LYS A 280 9.20 1.43 -17.68
N ILE A 281 9.18 0.35 -16.90
CA ILE A 281 9.41 -1.01 -17.37
C ILE A 281 8.08 -1.72 -17.65
N MET A 282 7.05 -1.44 -16.85
CA MET A 282 5.79 -2.18 -16.92
C MET A 282 4.57 -1.28 -16.64
N ASP A 283 3.54 -1.38 -17.48
CA ASP A 283 2.24 -0.77 -17.26
C ASP A 283 1.53 -1.45 -16.07
N LEU A 284 1.01 -0.66 -15.12
CA LEU A 284 0.16 -1.16 -14.04
C LEU A 284 -1.26 -1.39 -14.57
N CYS A 285 -1.59 -2.64 -14.92
CA CYS A 285 -2.90 -3.03 -15.41
C CYS A 285 -3.32 -4.41 -14.89
N LEU A 286 -4.63 -4.71 -14.97
CA LEU A 286 -5.19 -5.94 -14.38
C LEU A 286 -4.69 -7.21 -15.10
N GLU A 287 -4.41 -7.10 -16.40
CA GLU A 287 -3.85 -8.19 -17.22
C GLU A 287 -2.48 -8.62 -16.68
N ARG A 288 -1.59 -7.65 -16.40
CA ARG A 288 -0.24 -7.94 -15.86
C ARG A 288 -0.31 -8.53 -14.46
N PHE A 289 -1.20 -8.03 -13.62
CA PHE A 289 -1.45 -8.64 -12.30
C PHE A 289 -1.87 -10.11 -12.44
N THR A 290 -2.80 -10.40 -13.34
CA THR A 290 -3.27 -11.78 -13.59
C THR A 290 -2.13 -12.67 -14.09
N SER A 291 -1.24 -12.15 -14.95
CA SER A 291 -0.06 -12.92 -15.38
C SER A 291 0.90 -13.22 -14.22
N VAL A 292 1.09 -12.27 -13.29
CA VAL A 292 1.95 -12.48 -12.12
C VAL A 292 1.32 -13.52 -11.19
N VAL A 293 0.02 -13.41 -10.88
CA VAL A 293 -0.68 -14.39 -10.04
C VAL A 293 -0.66 -15.78 -10.68
N LYS A 294 -0.86 -15.87 -11.99
CA LYS A 294 -0.80 -17.14 -12.72
C LYS A 294 0.60 -17.76 -12.66
N ALA A 295 1.65 -16.94 -12.80
CA ALA A 295 3.03 -17.40 -12.65
C ALA A 295 3.30 -17.89 -11.22
N SER A 296 2.89 -17.14 -10.19
CA SER A 296 3.01 -17.54 -8.78
C SER A 296 2.27 -18.85 -8.48
N ALA A 297 1.04 -19.00 -8.97
CA ALA A 297 0.29 -20.24 -8.84
C ALA A 297 0.99 -21.41 -9.55
N SER A 298 1.56 -21.18 -10.74
CA SER A 298 2.35 -22.18 -11.46
C SER A 298 3.60 -22.62 -10.68
N TYR A 299 4.31 -21.68 -10.04
CA TYR A 299 5.45 -22.00 -9.18
C TYR A 299 5.03 -22.80 -7.93
N LEU A 300 3.90 -22.42 -7.30
CA LEU A 300 3.34 -23.17 -6.19
C LEU A 300 2.93 -24.59 -6.60
N SER A 301 2.30 -24.76 -7.76
CA SER A 301 1.95 -26.08 -8.30
C SER A 301 3.19 -26.94 -8.60
N LEU A 302 4.28 -26.34 -9.09
CA LEU A 302 5.55 -27.05 -9.29
C LEU A 302 6.17 -27.48 -7.95
N LEU A 303 6.19 -26.60 -6.95
CA LEU A 303 6.67 -26.93 -5.60
C LEU A 303 5.85 -28.06 -4.96
N LEU A 304 4.52 -28.00 -5.06
CA LEU A 304 3.60 -29.03 -4.57
C LEU A 304 3.75 -30.37 -5.32
N ALA A 305 4.27 -30.36 -6.55
CA ALA A 305 4.49 -31.58 -7.32
C ALA A 305 5.87 -32.21 -7.06
N MET A 306 6.82 -31.43 -6.51
CA MET A 306 8.18 -31.90 -6.18
C MET A 306 8.32 -32.38 -4.73
N TYR A 307 7.34 -32.10 -3.87
CA TYR A 307 7.28 -32.51 -2.46
C TYR A 307 6.11 -33.46 -2.24
#